data_AF-A0A258WWW6-F1
#
_entry.id   AF-A0A258WWW6-F1
#
_cell.length_a   1.000
_cell.length_b   1.000
_cell.length_c   1.000
_cell.angle_alpha   90.00
_cell.angle_beta   90.00
_cell.angle_gamma   90.00
#
_symmetry.space_group_name_H-M   'P 1'
#
loop_
_entity.id
_entity.type
_entity.pdbx_description
1 polymer ?
#
loop_
_entity_poly.entity_id
_entity_poly.type
_entity_poly.pdbx_seq_one_letter_code
_entity_poly.pdbx_strand_id
1 'polypeptide(L)'
;MCPNQQELHKSNAVQIELDTRYYFYRAAMKSCTACPIRSQCIPTKTKFKKLAISEYYQTVKEHAAMMQTTQAKNVIKKRSAICEHPFGTTKQTLGWSHFLVRGIEKVSGENALIMFTYNFRRMLNLIGPNLFRKLMSALKNNENIDAIKAEIALHIAVSIQIWSVFVQIIQINGFRYDFSDFKAKSV
;
A
#
# COMPACT_ATOMS: atom_id res chain seq x y z
N MET A 1 -13.23 19.10 -16.56
CA MET A 1 -13.13 20.51 -16.99
C MET A 1 -13.20 20.60 -18.51
N CYS A 2 -13.88 21.61 -19.06
CA CYS A 2 -13.88 21.88 -20.50
C CYS A 2 -12.62 22.69 -20.87
N PRO A 3 -11.80 22.27 -21.86
CA PRO A 3 -10.60 23.02 -22.24
C PRO A 3 -10.91 24.42 -22.79
N ASN A 4 -12.10 24.62 -23.37
CA ASN A 4 -12.58 25.91 -23.86
C ASN A 4 -13.30 26.74 -22.76
N GLN A 5 -13.06 26.43 -21.48
CA GLN A 5 -13.60 27.13 -20.29
C GLN A 5 -15.14 27.28 -20.21
N GLN A 6 -15.89 26.50 -20.99
CA GLN A 6 -17.35 26.47 -20.92
C GLN A 6 -17.84 25.68 -19.69
N GLU A 7 -18.90 26.16 -19.05
CA GLU A 7 -19.54 25.47 -17.93
C GLU A 7 -20.19 24.14 -18.37
N LEU A 8 -20.09 23.14 -17.49
CA LEU A 8 -20.71 21.83 -17.70
C LEU A 8 -21.85 21.68 -16.70
N HIS A 9 -23.05 21.40 -17.21
CA HIS A 9 -24.23 21.21 -16.37
C HIS A 9 -24.33 19.75 -15.93
N LYS A 10 -24.68 19.54 -14.66
CA LYS A 10 -24.95 18.21 -14.12
C LYS A 10 -26.22 17.64 -14.79
N SER A 11 -26.13 16.39 -15.24
CA SER A 11 -27.27 15.61 -15.69
C SER A 11 -27.86 14.85 -14.51
N ASN A 12 -29.18 14.62 -14.54
CA ASN A 12 -29.87 13.80 -13.54
C ASN A 12 -29.55 12.30 -13.67
N ALA A 13 -28.94 11.89 -14.78
CA ALA A 13 -28.52 10.51 -14.98
C ALA A 13 -27.37 10.15 -14.02
N VAL A 14 -27.50 8.99 -13.38
CA VAL A 14 -26.47 8.37 -12.53
C VAL A 14 -26.24 6.96 -13.07
N GLN A 15 -24.98 6.56 -13.17
CA GLN A 15 -24.60 5.19 -13.50
C GLN A 15 -23.90 4.58 -12.28
N ILE A 16 -24.21 3.31 -12.00
CA ILE A 16 -23.58 2.53 -10.93
C ILE A 16 -22.74 1.45 -11.60
N GLU A 17 -21.47 1.38 -11.23
CA GLU A 17 -20.53 0.36 -11.71
C GLU A 17 -19.70 -0.11 -10.51
N LEU A 18 -19.72 -1.42 -10.24
CA LEU A 18 -18.95 -2.02 -9.13
C LEU A 18 -19.15 -1.28 -7.80
N ASP A 19 -20.42 -0.99 -7.45
CA ASP A 19 -20.83 -0.25 -6.24
C ASP A 19 -20.40 1.23 -6.18
N THR A 20 -19.81 1.76 -7.25
CA THR A 20 -19.42 3.17 -7.33
C THR A 20 -20.41 3.96 -8.17
N ARG A 21 -20.86 5.11 -7.65
CA ARG A 21 -21.73 6.04 -8.38
C ARG A 21 -20.95 7.02 -9.24
N TYR A 22 -21.42 7.17 -10.48
CA TYR A 22 -20.91 8.14 -11.45
C TYR A 22 -21.97 9.18 -11.80
N TYR A 23 -21.60 10.46 -11.60
CA TYR A 23 -22.39 11.61 -11.98
C TYR A 23 -21.94 12.12 -13.36
N PHE A 24 -22.90 12.42 -14.23
CA PHE A 24 -22.59 12.93 -15.56
C PHE A 24 -22.71 14.44 -15.64
N TYR A 25 -21.72 15.07 -16.26
CA TYR A 25 -21.69 16.48 -16.58
C TYR A 25 -21.61 16.65 -18.09
N ARG A 26 -22.38 17.58 -18.66
CA ARG A 26 -22.45 17.80 -20.11
C ARG A 26 -22.34 19.26 -20.47
N ALA A 27 -21.65 19.53 -21.58
CA ALA A 27 -21.68 20.85 -22.20
C ALA A 27 -22.99 21.03 -22.98
N ALA A 28 -23.42 22.29 -23.14
CA ALA A 28 -24.50 22.60 -24.07
C ALA A 28 -24.07 22.27 -25.51
N MET A 29 -24.98 21.71 -26.29
CA MET A 29 -24.68 21.30 -27.68
C MET A 29 -24.22 22.47 -28.52
N LYS A 30 -24.90 23.63 -28.42
CA LYS A 30 -24.53 24.87 -29.13
C LYS A 30 -23.09 25.30 -28.84
N SER A 31 -22.68 25.25 -27.56
CA SER A 31 -21.32 25.58 -27.14
C SER A 31 -20.27 24.65 -27.75
N CYS A 32 -20.59 23.38 -27.97
CA CYS A 32 -19.67 22.44 -28.62
C CYS A 32 -19.71 22.49 -30.14
N THR A 33 -20.82 22.91 -30.76
CA THR A 33 -20.92 23.02 -32.23
C THR A 33 -20.10 24.19 -32.76
N ALA A 34 -20.16 25.34 -32.08
CA ALA A 34 -19.40 26.54 -32.45
C ALA A 34 -17.97 26.58 -31.86
N CYS A 35 -17.47 25.47 -31.31
CA CYS A 35 -16.20 25.44 -30.58
C CYS A 35 -15.01 25.29 -31.54
N PRO A 36 -13.99 26.17 -31.48
CA PRO A 36 -12.83 26.11 -32.37
C PRO A 36 -11.98 24.84 -32.17
N ILE A 37 -11.97 24.29 -30.94
CA ILE A 37 -11.21 23.08 -30.58
C ILE A 37 -12.06 21.80 -30.63
N ARG A 38 -13.25 21.84 -31.27
CA ARG A 38 -14.19 20.70 -31.30
C ARG A 38 -13.52 19.42 -31.80
N SER A 39 -12.75 19.52 -32.90
CA SER A 39 -12.07 18.39 -33.55
C SER A 39 -11.07 17.67 -32.64
N GLN A 40 -10.45 18.38 -31.69
CA GLN A 40 -9.50 17.83 -30.72
C GLN A 40 -10.17 17.35 -29.43
N CYS A 41 -11.39 17.83 -29.15
CA CYS A 41 -12.05 17.63 -27.86
C CYS A 41 -13.05 16.46 -27.86
N ILE A 42 -13.78 16.24 -28.96
CA ILE A 42 -14.79 15.16 -29.08
C ILE A 42 -14.74 14.49 -30.45
N PRO A 43 -15.03 13.17 -30.55
CA PRO A 43 -15.16 12.49 -31.84
C PRO A 43 -16.27 13.07 -32.70
N THR A 44 -16.15 12.99 -34.03
CA THR A 44 -17.11 13.57 -35.00
C THR A 44 -18.56 13.10 -34.79
N LYS A 45 -18.75 11.86 -34.34
CA LYS A 45 -20.09 11.28 -34.07
C LYS A 45 -20.75 11.86 -32.81
N THR A 46 -19.98 12.42 -31.88
CA THR A 46 -20.47 12.89 -30.59
C THR A 46 -20.88 14.36 -30.67
N LYS A 47 -22.12 14.67 -30.28
CA LYS A 47 -22.68 16.03 -30.44
C LYS A 47 -22.11 17.04 -29.42
N PHE A 48 -21.85 16.61 -28.19
CA PHE A 48 -21.41 17.46 -27.09
C PHE A 48 -20.45 16.72 -26.16
N LYS A 49 -19.64 17.47 -25.39
CA LYS A 49 -18.76 16.89 -24.38
C LYS A 49 -19.57 16.35 -23.20
N LYS A 50 -19.32 15.10 -22.82
CA LYS A 50 -19.85 14.45 -21.61
C LYS A 50 -18.67 14.01 -20.75
N LEU A 51 -18.77 14.19 -19.43
CA LEU A 51 -17.78 13.81 -18.43
C LEU A 51 -18.48 12.97 -17.36
N ALA A 52 -17.92 11.81 -17.05
CA ALA A 52 -18.32 11.01 -15.90
C ALA A 52 -17.40 11.34 -14.73
N ILE A 53 -17.96 11.67 -13.57
CA ILE A 53 -17.21 11.97 -12.35
C ILE A 53 -17.69 10.99 -11.28
N SER A 54 -16.77 10.23 -10.68
CA SER A 54 -17.10 9.33 -9.57
C SER A 54 -17.45 10.13 -8.31
N GLU A 55 -18.23 9.54 -7.41
CA GLU A 55 -18.53 10.14 -6.10
C GLU A 55 -17.26 10.40 -5.26
N TYR A 56 -16.19 9.62 -5.48
CA TYR A 56 -14.89 9.77 -4.80
C TYR A 56 -13.93 10.77 -5.45
N TYR A 57 -14.33 11.47 -6.51
CA TYR A 57 -13.43 12.36 -7.26
C TYR A 57 -12.74 13.40 -6.38
N GLN A 58 -13.49 13.98 -5.43
CA GLN A 58 -12.95 14.99 -4.52
C GLN A 58 -11.86 14.39 -3.61
N THR A 59 -12.11 13.21 -3.04
CA THR A 59 -11.14 12.47 -2.23
C THR A 59 -9.88 12.13 -3.02
N VAL A 60 -10.03 11.70 -4.29
CA VAL A 60 -8.89 11.42 -5.17
C VAL A 60 -8.08 12.69 -5.46
N LYS A 61 -8.75 13.82 -5.68
CA LYS A 61 -8.10 15.10 -5.94
C LYS A 61 -7.32 15.61 -4.72
N GLU A 62 -7.90 15.52 -3.53
CA GLU A 62 -7.25 15.87 -2.27
C GLU A 62 -6.04 14.97 -2.00
N HIS A 63 -6.20 13.67 -2.22
CA HIS A 63 -5.11 12.71 -2.10
C HIS A 63 -3.97 13.03 -3.08
N ALA A 64 -4.28 13.34 -4.34
CA ALA A 64 -3.29 13.71 -5.35
C ALA A 64 -2.52 14.98 -4.95
N ALA A 65 -3.20 15.99 -4.41
CA ALA A 65 -2.57 17.20 -3.90
C ALA A 65 -1.65 16.90 -2.71
N MET A 66 -2.12 16.07 -1.76
CA MET A 66 -1.31 15.63 -0.62
C MET A 66 -0.03 14.90 -1.08
N MET A 67 -0.13 14.03 -2.08
CA MET A 67 1.02 13.27 -2.61
C MET A 67 2.08 14.13 -3.30
N GLN A 68 1.77 15.39 -3.65
CA GLN A 68 2.77 16.32 -4.17
C GLN A 68 3.68 16.92 -3.09
N THR A 69 3.26 16.88 -1.82
CA THR A 69 4.03 17.43 -0.70
C THR A 69 5.30 16.64 -0.44
N THR A 70 6.36 17.33 0.01
CA THR A 70 7.65 16.70 0.36
C THR A 70 7.49 15.67 1.48
N GLN A 71 6.62 15.95 2.45
CA GLN A 71 6.33 15.03 3.55
C GLN A 71 5.73 13.71 3.03
N ALA A 72 4.71 13.77 2.18
CA ALA A 72 4.09 12.57 1.61
C ALA A 72 5.09 11.76 0.76
N LYS A 73 5.90 12.44 -0.06
CA LYS A 73 6.96 11.79 -0.85
C LYS A 73 7.96 11.03 0.04
N ASN A 74 8.39 11.65 1.14
CA ASN A 74 9.28 10.99 2.11
C ASN A 74 8.65 9.77 2.77
N VAL A 75 7.36 9.83 3.13
CA VAL A 75 6.63 8.70 3.72
C VAL A 75 6.48 7.55 2.70
N ILE A 76 6.12 7.86 1.46
CA ILE A 76 6.01 6.85 0.38
C ILE A 76 7.36 6.16 0.15
N LYS A 77 8.46 6.92 0.10
CA LYS A 77 9.81 6.37 -0.07
C LYS A 77 10.18 5.41 1.05
N LYS A 78 9.82 5.73 2.30
CA LYS A 78 10.01 4.81 3.43
C LYS A 78 9.16 3.55 3.29
N ARG A 79 7.92 3.68 2.80
CA ARG A 79 7.01 2.55 2.59
C ARG A 79 7.51 1.59 1.52
N SER A 80 8.01 2.10 0.39
CA SER A 80 8.52 1.24 -0.69
C SER A 80 9.66 0.34 -0.19
N ALA A 81 10.63 0.91 0.53
CA ALA A 81 11.72 0.16 1.16
C ALA A 81 11.24 -0.91 2.16
N ILE A 82 10.12 -0.66 2.87
CA ILE A 82 9.55 -1.64 3.81
C ILE A 82 8.85 -2.78 3.08
N CYS A 83 8.13 -2.49 2.00
CA CYS A 83 7.31 -3.49 1.29
C CYS A 83 8.12 -4.35 0.32
N GLU A 84 9.14 -3.78 -0.32
CA GLU A 84 9.96 -4.49 -1.32
C GLU A 84 10.70 -5.69 -0.72
N HIS A 85 11.22 -5.55 0.51
CA HIS A 85 11.94 -6.64 1.16
C HIS A 85 11.09 -7.91 1.42
N PRO A 86 9.89 -7.82 2.04
CA PRO A 86 8.95 -8.94 2.13
C PRO A 86 8.63 -9.61 0.79
N PHE A 87 8.38 -8.81 -0.25
CA PHE A 87 8.11 -9.35 -1.59
C PHE A 87 9.33 -10.05 -2.18
N GLY A 88 10.53 -9.49 -2.01
CA GLY A 88 11.79 -10.11 -2.41
C GLY A 88 12.02 -11.44 -1.71
N THR A 89 11.85 -11.47 -0.38
CA THR A 89 12.00 -12.70 0.42
C THR A 89 11.00 -13.77 -0.01
N THR A 90 9.75 -13.39 -0.21
CA THR A 90 8.70 -14.32 -0.61
C THR A 90 8.97 -14.91 -1.99
N LYS A 91 9.41 -14.08 -2.95
CA LYS A 91 9.67 -14.56 -4.31
C LYS A 91 10.97 -15.35 -4.43
N GLN A 92 12.06 -14.84 -3.85
CA GLN A 92 13.40 -15.42 -4.01
C GLN A 92 13.67 -16.54 -3.00
N THR A 93 13.37 -16.31 -1.72
CA THR A 93 13.70 -17.26 -0.65
C THR A 93 12.64 -18.34 -0.48
N LEU A 94 11.35 -18.00 -0.63
CA LEU A 94 10.26 -18.98 -0.57
C LEU A 94 9.92 -19.57 -1.95
N GLY A 95 10.60 -19.13 -3.02
CA GLY A 95 10.42 -19.66 -4.38
C GLY A 95 9.06 -19.35 -5.02
N TRP A 96 8.29 -18.42 -4.45
CA TRP A 96 6.95 -18.11 -4.94
C TRP A 96 7.02 -17.28 -6.23
N SER A 97 6.81 -17.95 -7.36
CA SER A 97 6.82 -17.34 -8.70
C SER A 97 5.43 -17.30 -9.34
N HIS A 98 4.57 -18.26 -9.02
CA HIS A 98 3.22 -18.41 -9.56
C HIS A 98 2.29 -19.03 -8.52
N PHE A 99 0.98 -18.84 -8.71
CA PHE A 99 -0.05 -19.52 -7.92
C PHE A 99 -0.27 -20.93 -8.45
N LEU A 100 -0.46 -21.88 -7.54
CA LEU A 100 -0.76 -23.28 -7.87
C LEU A 100 -2.25 -23.48 -8.20
N VAL A 101 -3.12 -22.62 -7.67
CA VAL A 101 -4.57 -22.71 -7.85
C VAL A 101 -5.12 -21.65 -8.82
N ARG A 102 -6.32 -21.90 -9.35
CA ARG A 102 -7.06 -20.97 -10.21
C ARG A 102 -8.36 -20.51 -9.55
N GLY A 103 -8.74 -19.25 -9.77
CA GLY A 103 -9.93 -18.61 -9.21
C GLY A 103 -9.61 -17.72 -8.01
N ILE A 104 -10.25 -16.55 -7.93
CA ILE A 104 -9.93 -15.47 -6.97
C ILE A 104 -9.96 -15.96 -5.52
N GLU A 105 -10.97 -16.72 -5.14
CA GLU A 105 -11.13 -17.23 -3.78
C GLU A 105 -9.98 -18.15 -3.36
N LYS A 106 -9.65 -19.14 -4.20
CA LYS A 106 -8.57 -20.09 -3.94
C LYS A 106 -7.21 -19.40 -3.92
N VAL A 107 -6.98 -18.48 -4.87
CA VAL A 107 -5.74 -17.68 -4.95
C VAL A 107 -5.60 -16.80 -3.72
N SER A 108 -6.68 -16.23 -3.21
CA SER A 108 -6.68 -15.46 -1.96
C SER A 108 -6.24 -16.32 -0.77
N GLY A 109 -6.73 -17.56 -0.67
CA GLY A 109 -6.31 -18.52 0.34
C GLY A 109 -4.81 -18.88 0.26
N GLU A 110 -4.31 -19.16 -0.94
CA GLU A 110 -2.88 -19.43 -1.17
C GLU A 110 -2.01 -18.23 -0.77
N ASN A 111 -2.41 -17.02 -1.19
CA ASN A 111 -1.72 -15.78 -0.83
C ASN A 111 -1.73 -15.54 0.69
N ALA A 112 -2.85 -15.81 1.36
CA ALA A 112 -2.95 -15.67 2.82
C ALA A 112 -1.98 -16.60 3.55
N LEU A 113 -1.84 -17.85 3.08
CA LEU A 113 -0.90 -18.82 3.67
C LEU A 113 0.57 -18.40 3.49
N ILE A 114 0.91 -17.88 2.30
CA ILE A 114 2.26 -17.38 2.02
C ILE A 114 2.59 -16.19 2.94
N MET A 115 1.69 -15.22 3.04
CA MET A 115 1.88 -14.05 3.92
C MET A 115 1.92 -14.44 5.40
N PHE A 116 1.10 -15.41 5.81
CA PHE A 116 1.15 -15.97 7.16
C PHE A 116 2.51 -16.59 7.45
N THR A 117 3.03 -17.42 6.54
CA THR A 117 4.32 -18.08 6.70
C THR A 117 5.47 -17.08 6.83
N TYR A 118 5.48 -16.04 5.98
CA TYR A 118 6.47 -14.96 6.08
C TYR A 118 6.38 -14.24 7.44
N ASN A 119 5.18 -13.82 7.84
CA ASN A 119 4.98 -13.13 9.10
C ASN A 119 5.34 -14.00 10.32
N PHE A 120 5.00 -15.29 10.27
CA PHE A 120 5.28 -16.25 11.33
C PHE A 120 6.79 -16.48 11.48
N ARG A 121 7.50 -16.69 10.37
CA ARG A 121 8.96 -16.79 10.36
C ARG A 121 9.59 -15.53 10.96
N ARG A 122 9.19 -14.35 10.49
CA ARG A 122 9.68 -13.06 10.99
C ARG A 122 9.42 -12.88 12.49
N MET A 123 8.24 -13.27 12.96
CA MET A 123 7.91 -13.23 14.39
C MET A 123 8.86 -14.13 15.19
N LEU A 124 9.06 -15.38 14.76
CA LEU A 124 9.96 -16.31 15.44
C LEU A 124 11.40 -15.82 15.49
N ASN A 125 11.87 -15.13 14.45
CA ASN A 125 13.21 -14.56 14.45
C ASN A 125 13.33 -13.32 15.34
N LEU A 126 12.23 -12.59 15.55
CA LEU A 126 12.19 -11.42 16.42
C LEU A 126 12.15 -11.77 17.91
N ILE A 127 11.33 -12.76 18.30
CA ILE A 127 11.12 -13.12 19.72
C ILE A 127 11.84 -14.41 20.13
N GLY A 128 12.25 -15.23 19.17
CA GLY A 128 12.84 -16.54 19.41
C GLY A 128 11.79 -17.64 19.73
N PRO A 129 12.15 -18.92 19.58
CA PRO A 129 11.24 -20.04 19.82
C PRO A 129 10.84 -20.20 21.30
N ASN A 130 11.71 -19.78 22.23
CA ASN A 130 11.47 -19.93 23.67
C ASN A 130 10.37 -19.00 24.18
N LEU A 131 10.47 -17.71 23.84
CA LEU A 131 9.46 -16.70 24.18
C LEU A 131 8.12 -17.00 23.49
N PHE A 132 8.17 -17.48 22.24
CA PHE A 132 6.98 -17.95 21.54
C PHE A 132 6.28 -19.11 22.28
N ARG A 133 7.03 -20.14 22.70
CA ARG A 133 6.45 -21.26 23.49
C ARG A 133 5.82 -20.79 24.79
N LYS A 134 6.48 -19.86 25.48
CA LYS A 134 5.97 -19.26 26.72
C LYS A 134 4.65 -18.52 26.47
N LEU A 135 4.58 -17.73 25.40
CA LEU A 135 3.37 -17.05 24.95
C LEU A 135 2.23 -18.05 24.63
N MET A 136 2.53 -19.12 23.88
CA MET A 136 1.53 -20.13 23.54
C MET A 136 0.99 -20.87 24.77
N SER A 137 1.85 -21.18 25.74
CA SER A 137 1.41 -21.79 27.01
C SER A 137 0.50 -20.86 27.81
N ALA A 138 0.84 -19.57 27.86
CA ALA A 138 0.04 -18.57 28.54
C ALA A 138 -1.32 -18.33 27.87
N LEU A 139 -1.37 -18.32 26.53
CA LEU A 139 -2.62 -18.23 25.78
C LEU A 139 -3.52 -19.46 26.02
N LYS A 140 -2.93 -20.66 26.11
CA LYS A 140 -3.67 -21.89 26.39
C LYS A 140 -4.30 -21.89 27.79
N ASN A 141 -3.56 -21.40 28.79
CA ASN A 141 -4.00 -21.40 30.18
C ASN A 141 -4.74 -20.11 30.57
N ASN A 142 -4.75 -19.10 29.69
CA ASN A 142 -5.30 -17.75 29.89
C ASN A 142 -4.72 -17.01 31.12
N GLU A 143 -3.42 -17.16 31.35
CA GLU A 143 -2.73 -16.64 32.53
C GLU A 143 -1.46 -15.85 32.13
N ASN A 144 -1.15 -14.78 32.85
CA ASN A 144 0.12 -14.03 32.75
C ASN A 144 0.48 -13.49 31.35
N ILE A 145 -0.52 -13.27 30.48
CA ILE A 145 -0.31 -12.80 29.11
C ILE A 145 0.41 -11.43 29.08
N ASP A 146 0.02 -10.50 29.94
CA ASP A 146 0.58 -9.14 29.92
C ASP A 146 2.02 -9.09 30.43
N ALA A 147 2.37 -9.95 31.41
CA ALA A 147 3.75 -10.10 31.87
C ALA A 147 4.66 -10.64 30.74
N ILE A 148 4.18 -11.60 29.97
CA ILE A 148 4.95 -12.17 28.84
C ILE A 148 5.06 -11.17 27.69
N LYS A 149 4.01 -10.38 27.41
CA LYS A 149 4.08 -9.28 26.43
C LYS A 149 5.13 -8.25 26.83
N ALA A 150 5.24 -7.92 28.12
CA ALA A 150 6.26 -7.00 28.63
C ALA A 150 7.69 -7.57 28.44
N GLU A 151 7.88 -8.87 28.71
CA GLU A 151 9.14 -9.56 28.47
C GLU A 151 9.51 -9.59 26.97
N ILE A 152 8.55 -9.85 26.09
CA ILE A 152 8.73 -9.76 24.63
C ILE A 152 9.14 -8.34 24.22
N ALA A 153 8.46 -7.32 24.73
CA ALA A 153 8.78 -5.93 24.42
C ALA A 153 10.20 -5.56 24.86
N LEU A 154 10.62 -6.01 26.04
CA LEU A 154 11.96 -5.80 26.55
C LEU A 154 13.02 -6.53 25.70
N HIS A 155 12.76 -7.79 25.34
CA HIS A 155 13.66 -8.56 24.45
C HIS A 155 13.86 -7.85 23.10
N ILE A 156 12.78 -7.36 22.50
CA ILE A 156 12.82 -6.61 21.24
C ILE A 156 13.62 -5.32 21.42
N ALA A 157 13.36 -4.56 22.49
CA ALA A 157 14.05 -3.30 22.75
C ALA A 157 15.57 -3.50 22.94
N VAL A 158 15.98 -4.52 23.69
CA VAL A 158 17.38 -4.89 23.89
C VAL A 158 18.03 -5.29 22.57
N SER A 159 17.35 -6.10 21.77
CA SER A 159 17.85 -6.52 20.45
C SER A 159 18.07 -5.32 19.51
N ILE A 160 17.15 -4.34 19.51
CA ILE A 160 17.28 -3.10 18.73
C ILE A 160 18.44 -2.25 19.24
N GLN A 161 18.61 -2.12 20.56
CA GLN A 161 19.70 -1.34 21.16
C GLN A 161 21.08 -1.92 20.84
N ILE A 162 21.25 -3.24 21.02
CA ILE A 162 22.49 -3.94 20.65
C ILE A 162 22.79 -3.72 19.18
N TRP A 163 21.77 -3.82 18.33
CA TRP A 163 21.93 -3.63 16.91
C TRP A 163 22.32 -2.18 16.54
N SER A 164 21.73 -1.18 17.22
CA SER A 164 22.09 0.23 17.04
C SER A 164 23.56 0.50 17.40
N VAL A 165 24.03 -0.04 18.52
CA VAL A 165 25.44 0.09 18.95
C VAL A 165 26.37 -0.58 17.94
N PHE A 166 26.00 -1.77 17.46
CA PHE A 166 26.76 -2.49 16.43
C PHE A 166 26.88 -1.69 15.11
N VAL A 167 25.77 -1.07 14.66
CA VAL A 167 25.78 -0.22 13.46
C VAL A 167 26.67 1.01 13.65
N GLN A 168 26.62 1.66 14.82
CA GLN A 168 27.49 2.80 15.13
C GLN A 168 28.97 2.40 15.08
N ILE A 169 29.34 1.24 15.64
CA ILE A 169 30.71 0.72 15.59
C ILE A 169 31.17 0.46 14.14
N ILE A 170 30.30 -0.09 13.28
CA ILE A 170 30.62 -0.31 11.86
C ILE A 170 30.82 1.02 11.11
N GLN A 171 29.98 2.02 11.39
CA GLN A 171 30.08 3.35 10.76
C GLN A 171 31.35 4.11 11.20
N ILE A 172 31.79 3.93 12.46
CA ILE A 172 33.03 4.52 12.99
C ILE A 172 34.28 3.93 12.31
N ASN A 173 34.25 2.65 11.89
CA ASN A 173 35.35 1.97 11.20
C ASN A 173 35.42 2.24 9.67
N GLY A 174 34.77 3.30 9.18
CA GLY A 174 34.95 3.80 7.81
C GLY A 174 34.22 3.04 6.70
N PHE A 175 33.42 2.01 7.00
CA PHE A 175 32.56 1.36 6.01
C PHE A 175 31.18 2.04 5.98
N ARG A 176 30.94 2.90 4.97
CA ARG A 176 29.60 3.48 4.70
C ARG A 176 28.67 2.38 4.22
N TYR A 177 27.98 1.71 5.15
CA TYR A 177 26.81 0.90 4.83
C TYR A 177 25.57 1.81 4.81
N ASP A 178 24.88 1.84 3.67
CA ASP A 178 23.56 2.47 3.55
C ASP A 178 22.55 1.62 4.33
N PHE A 179 21.75 2.27 5.18
CA PHE A 179 20.86 1.64 6.16
C PHE A 179 19.66 0.90 5.51
N SER A 180 19.55 0.96 4.19
CA SER A 180 18.61 0.21 3.36
C SER A 180 18.89 -1.31 3.36
N ASP A 181 20.12 -1.75 3.59
CA ASP A 181 20.51 -3.17 3.44
C ASP A 181 20.30 -4.03 4.68
N PHE A 182 20.20 -3.45 5.88
CA PHE A 182 20.11 -4.28 7.09
C PHE A 182 18.71 -4.79 7.41
N LYS A 183 17.66 -4.18 6.83
CA LYS A 183 16.31 -4.79 6.83
C LYS A 183 16.27 -6.14 6.10
N ALA A 184 17.34 -6.49 5.37
CA ALA A 184 17.46 -7.72 4.61
C ALA A 184 18.28 -8.85 5.26
N LYS A 185 18.87 -8.64 6.45
CA LYS A 185 19.79 -9.63 7.05
C LYS A 185 19.54 -10.00 8.50
N SER A 186 18.42 -9.61 9.11
CA SER A 186 17.88 -10.33 10.26
C SER A 186 16.76 -11.26 9.79
N VAL A 187 17.21 -12.49 9.52
CA VAL A 187 16.53 -13.77 9.21
C VAL A 187 15.02 -13.81 9.36
#